data_AF-A0A7Y8GXX7-F1
#
_entry.id   AF-A0A7Y8GXX7-F1
#
_cell.length_a   1.000
_cell.length_b   1.000
_cell.length_c   1.000
_cell.angle_alpha   90.00
_cell.angle_beta   90.00
_cell.angle_gamma   90.00
#
_symmetry.space_group_name_H-M   'P 1'
#
loop_
_entity.id
_entity.type
_entity.pdbx_description
1 polymer ?
#
loop_
_entity_poly.entity_id
_entity_poly.type
_entity_poly.pdbx_seq_one_letter_code
_entity_poly.pdbx_strand_id
1 'polypeptide(L)'
;MKYLLASALVLTSGVAHSFCMEPTAPRVSVFAVEPSAPFCLSGFKYSGKHSCSRYDLDRYKSEVEDFIRQMTEYGTEAQAAARKYATEAQDYAVCRANSAVEEYNSAFK
;
A
#
# COMPACT_ATOMS: atom_id res chain seq x y z
N MET A 1 14.41 -69.61 5.41
CA MET A 1 14.97 -68.31 5.85
C MET A 1 15.26 -67.51 4.58
N LYS A 2 14.73 -66.33 4.26
CA LYS A 2 14.31 -65.18 5.08
C LYS A 2 13.39 -64.26 4.25
N TYR A 3 12.29 -63.89 4.87
CA TYR A 3 11.46 -62.66 4.82
C TYR A 3 11.31 -61.85 3.52
N LEU A 4 10.06 -61.81 3.03
CA LEU A 4 9.48 -60.77 2.19
C LEU A 4 9.48 -59.43 2.93
N LEU A 5 10.14 -58.43 2.37
CA LEU A 5 10.12 -57.04 2.86
C LEU A 5 8.88 -56.33 2.30
N ALA A 6 7.84 -56.21 3.12
CA ALA A 6 6.72 -55.34 2.85
C ALA A 6 7.12 -53.90 3.19
N SER A 7 7.28 -53.06 2.16
CA SER A 7 7.55 -51.63 2.30
C SER A 7 6.25 -50.94 2.70
N ALA A 8 6.13 -50.54 3.97
CA ALA A 8 5.01 -49.77 4.47
C ALA A 8 5.21 -48.29 4.11
N LEU A 9 4.47 -47.82 3.10
CA LEU A 9 4.33 -46.40 2.79
C LEU A 9 3.46 -45.76 3.88
N VAL A 10 4.09 -45.15 4.89
CA VAL A 10 3.38 -44.40 5.92
C VAL A 10 2.93 -43.06 5.32
N LEU A 11 1.71 -43.02 4.80
CA LEU A 11 0.98 -41.78 4.54
C LEU A 11 0.60 -41.17 5.90
N THR A 12 1.50 -40.38 6.49
CA THR A 12 1.12 -39.53 7.61
C THR A 12 0.14 -38.49 7.08
N SER A 13 -1.12 -38.61 7.49
CA SER A 13 -2.16 -37.62 7.27
C SER A 13 -1.71 -36.27 7.84
N GLY A 14 -1.16 -35.41 6.98
CA GLY A 14 -0.78 -34.06 7.35
C GLY A 14 -2.03 -33.28 7.74
N VAL A 15 -2.04 -32.76 8.97
CA VAL A 15 -2.93 -31.67 9.35
C VAL A 15 -2.63 -30.51 8.41
N ALA A 16 -3.58 -30.20 7.52
CA ALA A 16 -3.49 -29.07 6.63
C ALA A 16 -3.61 -27.79 7.46
N HIS A 17 -2.51 -27.31 8.02
CA HIS A 17 -2.48 -25.97 8.61
C HIS A 17 -2.66 -24.97 7.48
N SER A 18 -3.82 -24.33 7.44
CA SER A 18 -4.08 -23.20 6.56
C SER A 18 -3.09 -22.08 6.89
N PHE A 19 -2.15 -21.83 5.96
CA PHE A 19 -1.14 -20.80 6.12
C PHE A 19 -1.76 -19.44 5.78
N CYS A 20 -2.09 -18.65 6.78
CA CYS A 20 -2.59 -17.29 6.61
C CYS A 20 -1.42 -16.30 6.68
N MET A 21 -1.18 -15.55 5.60
CA MET A 21 -0.18 -14.48 5.58
C MET A 21 -0.80 -13.16 6.02
N GLU A 22 -0.25 -12.57 7.07
CA GLU A 22 -0.62 -11.22 7.48
C GLU A 22 -0.13 -10.20 6.45
N PRO A 23 -0.98 -9.26 6.00
CA PRO A 23 -0.57 -8.24 5.06
C PRO A 23 0.40 -7.26 5.70
N THR A 24 1.28 -6.67 4.89
CA THR A 24 2.21 -5.62 5.35
C THR A 24 1.68 -4.25 4.97
N ALA A 25 1.67 -3.32 5.92
CA ALA A 25 1.22 -1.95 5.66
C ALA A 25 2.01 -1.32 4.49
N PRO A 26 1.32 -0.71 3.52
CA PRO A 26 1.98 -0.14 2.35
C PRO A 26 2.85 1.04 2.75
N ARG A 27 4.01 1.17 2.10
CA ARG A 27 4.86 2.36 2.19
C ARG A 27 4.80 3.09 0.86
N VAL A 28 4.22 4.27 0.87
CA VAL A 28 4.18 5.16 -0.29
C VAL A 28 4.97 6.41 0.09
N SER A 29 5.85 6.86 -0.79
CA SER A 29 6.70 8.02 -0.56
C SER A 29 6.59 8.98 -1.72
N VAL A 30 6.52 10.28 -1.42
CA VAL A 30 6.60 11.35 -2.41
C VAL A 30 7.84 12.20 -2.16
N PHE A 31 8.55 12.52 -3.25
CA PHE A 31 9.63 13.48 -3.23
C PHE A 31 9.21 14.70 -4.06
N ALA A 32 8.24 15.45 -3.53
CA ALA A 32 7.78 16.70 -4.11
C ALA A 32 8.22 17.86 -3.22
N VAL A 33 8.83 18.88 -3.81
CA VAL A 33 9.22 20.11 -3.11
C VAL A 33 8.18 21.17 -3.43
N GLU A 34 7.56 21.73 -2.40
CA GLU A 34 6.60 22.82 -2.57
C GLU A 34 7.33 24.06 -3.11
N PRO A 35 6.89 24.61 -4.26
CA PRO A 35 7.52 25.80 -4.81
C PRO A 35 7.18 27.02 -3.98
N SER A 36 8.18 27.83 -3.69
CA SER A 36 7.98 29.09 -2.96
C SER A 36 7.55 30.19 -3.92
N ALA A 37 6.50 30.93 -3.55
CA ALA A 37 6.06 32.07 -4.33
C ALA A 37 7.20 33.10 -4.50
N PRO A 38 7.42 33.64 -5.71
CA PRO A 38 8.44 34.64 -5.93
C PRO A 38 8.11 35.93 -5.17
N PHE A 39 9.15 36.62 -4.68
CA PHE A 39 9.00 37.83 -3.86
C PHE A 39 8.15 38.92 -4.54
N CYS A 40 8.19 39.00 -5.87
CA CYS A 40 7.42 39.94 -6.66
C CYS A 40 5.88 39.75 -6.55
N LEU A 41 5.40 38.62 -6.02
CA LEU A 41 3.98 38.34 -5.70
C LEU A 41 3.59 38.70 -4.26
N SER A 42 4.52 39.08 -3.39
CA SER A 42 4.27 39.29 -1.94
C SER A 42 3.14 40.29 -1.63
N GLY A 43 3.01 41.34 -2.43
CA GLY A 43 1.96 42.36 -2.29
C GLY A 43 0.65 42.05 -3.01
N PHE A 44 0.59 40.98 -3.81
CA PHE A 44 -0.53 40.72 -4.71
C PHE A 44 -1.85 40.46 -3.95
N LYS A 45 -1.80 39.71 -2.85
CA LYS A 45 -2.97 39.39 -2.01
C LYS A 45 -3.70 40.64 -1.49
N TYR A 46 -2.98 41.72 -1.24
CA TYR A 46 -3.52 42.94 -0.64
C TYR A 46 -3.80 44.05 -1.66
N SER A 47 -2.96 44.15 -2.69
CA SER A 47 -3.03 45.25 -3.67
C SER A 47 -3.64 44.85 -5.02
N GLY A 48 -3.76 43.54 -5.31
CA GLY A 48 -4.11 43.02 -6.62
C GLY A 48 -3.04 43.27 -7.70
N LYS A 49 -1.86 43.77 -7.32
CA LYS A 49 -0.76 44.12 -8.23
C LYS A 49 0.52 43.36 -7.86
N HIS A 50 1.33 43.04 -8.86
CA HIS A 50 2.63 42.40 -8.69
C HIS A 50 3.68 43.08 -9.57
N SER A 51 4.96 42.91 -9.22
CA SER A 51 6.10 43.40 -9.98
C SER A 51 6.78 42.32 -10.82
N CYS A 52 6.21 41.11 -10.89
CA CYS A 52 6.81 39.98 -11.58
C CYS A 52 6.94 40.19 -13.09
N SER A 53 8.04 39.70 -13.65
CA SER A 53 8.16 39.54 -15.09
C SER A 53 7.25 38.39 -15.55
N ARG A 54 6.94 38.34 -16.86
CA ARG A 54 6.21 37.18 -17.44
C ARG A 54 6.98 35.88 -17.22
N TYR A 55 8.30 35.91 -17.38
CA TYR A 55 9.16 34.75 -17.18
C TYR A 55 9.07 34.20 -15.75
N ASP A 56 9.06 35.06 -14.72
CA ASP A 56 8.94 34.62 -13.33
C ASP A 56 7.59 33.98 -13.03
N LEU A 57 6.52 34.54 -13.62
CA LEU A 57 5.17 33.98 -13.47
C LEU A 57 5.05 32.63 -14.17
N ASP A 58 5.54 32.53 -15.41
CA ASP A 58 5.47 31.30 -16.19
C ASP A 58 6.29 30.19 -15.51
N ARG A 59 7.49 30.50 -15.03
CA ARG A 59 8.32 29.57 -14.26
C ARG A 59 7.61 29.10 -12.98
N TYR A 60 7.14 30.03 -12.16
CA TYR A 60 6.45 29.68 -10.91
C TYR A 60 5.17 28.86 -11.17
N LYS A 61 4.43 29.20 -12.23
CA LYS A 61 3.26 28.43 -12.67
C LYS A 61 3.65 26.99 -13.01
N SER A 62 4.69 26.79 -13.82
CA SER A 62 5.16 25.44 -14.17
C SER A 62 5.61 24.65 -12.95
N GLU A 63 6.34 25.27 -12.02
CA GLU A 63 6.75 24.64 -10.76
C GLU A 63 5.53 24.21 -9.92
N VAL A 64 4.48 25.03 -9.84
CA VAL A 64 3.22 24.72 -9.15
C VAL A 64 2.47 23.58 -9.85
N GLU A 65 2.36 23.60 -11.18
CA GLU A 65 1.71 22.55 -11.96
C GLU A 65 2.42 21.21 -11.77
N ASP A 66 3.75 21.20 -11.78
CA ASP A 66 4.56 20.01 -11.53
C ASP A 66 4.40 19.49 -10.10
N PHE A 67 4.32 20.37 -9.10
CA PHE A 67 4.04 19.99 -7.72
C PHE A 67 2.65 19.36 -7.56
N ILE A 68 1.62 19.97 -8.14
CA ILE A 68 0.25 19.45 -8.13
C ILE A 68 0.18 18.08 -8.79
N ARG A 69 0.86 17.89 -9.93
CA ARG A 69 0.92 16.60 -10.61
C ARG A 69 1.51 15.53 -9.69
N GLN A 70 2.67 15.79 -9.09
CA GLN A 70 3.35 14.85 -8.18
C GLN A 70 2.49 14.50 -6.96
N MET A 71 1.81 15.49 -6.36
CA MET A 71 0.93 15.23 -5.22
C MET A 71 -0.33 14.44 -5.61
N THR A 72 -0.83 14.64 -6.83
CA THR A 72 -1.97 13.86 -7.36
C THR A 72 -1.58 12.41 -7.61
N GLU A 73 -0.40 12.19 -8.20
CA GLU A 73 0.17 10.86 -8.41
C GLU A 73 0.37 10.14 -7.06
N TYR A 74 0.99 10.81 -6.09
CA TYR A 74 1.16 10.28 -4.74
C TYR A 74 -0.17 9.90 -4.08
N GLY A 75 -1.18 10.77 -4.16
CA GLY A 75 -2.50 10.47 -3.61
C GLY A 75 -3.15 9.26 -4.27
N THR A 76 -2.98 9.11 -5.58
CA THR A 76 -3.50 7.96 -6.35
C THR A 76 -2.81 6.67 -5.94
N GLU A 77 -1.48 6.67 -5.81
CA GLU A 77 -0.70 5.52 -5.36
C GLU A 77 -1.04 5.13 -3.92
N ALA A 78 -1.12 6.11 -3.02
CA ALA A 78 -1.51 5.90 -1.62
C ALA A 78 -2.89 5.26 -1.52
N GLN A 79 -3.86 5.72 -2.31
CA GLN A 79 -5.20 5.15 -2.33
C GLN A 79 -5.20 3.71 -2.88
N ALA A 80 -4.48 3.46 -3.96
CA ALA A 80 -4.38 2.11 -4.55
C ALA A 80 -3.74 1.13 -3.56
N ALA A 81 -2.66 1.54 -2.90
CA ALA A 81 -1.96 0.72 -1.91
C ALA A 81 -2.83 0.45 -0.68
N ALA A 82 -3.57 1.44 -0.20
CA ALA A 82 -4.52 1.28 0.91
C ALA A 82 -5.66 0.30 0.57
N ARG A 83 -6.22 0.38 -0.65
CA ARG A 83 -7.26 -0.56 -1.11
C ARG A 83 -6.72 -1.98 -1.16
N LYS A 84 -5.54 -2.17 -1.75
CA LYS A 84 -4.88 -3.48 -1.82
C LYS A 84 -4.67 -4.05 -0.42
N TYR A 85 -4.10 -3.28 0.50
CA TYR A 85 -3.88 -3.70 1.88
C TYR A 85 -5.18 -4.07 2.60
N ALA A 86 -6.25 -3.29 2.40
CA ALA A 86 -7.55 -3.59 3.00
C ALA A 86 -8.12 -4.93 2.51
N THR A 87 -8.00 -5.22 1.21
CA THR A 87 -8.39 -6.52 0.64
C THR A 87 -7.55 -7.66 1.23
N GLU A 88 -6.23 -7.51 1.27
CA GLU A 88 -5.35 -8.55 1.84
C GLU A 88 -5.61 -8.78 3.34
N ALA A 89 -5.95 -7.72 4.09
CA ALA A 89 -6.33 -7.83 5.50
C ALA A 89 -7.66 -8.57 5.69
N GLN A 90 -8.63 -8.33 4.80
CA GLN A 90 -9.89 -9.08 4.79
C GLN A 90 -9.63 -10.56 4.51
N ASP A 91 -8.83 -10.88 3.49
CA ASP A 91 -8.50 -12.26 3.11
C ASP A 91 -7.76 -12.97 4.25
N TYR A 92 -6.82 -12.29 4.90
CA TYR A 92 -6.13 -12.80 6.09
C TYR A 92 -7.11 -13.11 7.24
N ALA A 93 -8.04 -12.20 7.54
CA ALA A 93 -9.02 -12.40 8.60
C ALA A 93 -9.94 -13.60 8.32
N VAL A 94 -10.41 -13.73 7.08
CA VAL A 94 -11.22 -14.88 6.64
C VAL A 94 -10.42 -16.18 6.77
N CYS A 95 -9.17 -16.19 6.32
CA CYS A 95 -8.28 -17.34 6.46
C CYS A 95 -8.15 -17.76 7.93
N ARG A 96 -7.80 -16.80 8.82
CA ARG A 96 -7.62 -17.07 10.26
C ARG A 96 -8.89 -17.60 10.92
N ALA A 97 -10.05 -17.08 10.54
CA ALA A 97 -11.33 -17.56 11.04
C ALA A 97 -11.58 -19.02 10.63
N ASN A 98 -11.33 -19.36 9.37
CA ASN A 98 -11.49 -20.73 8.87
C ASN A 98 -10.51 -21.70 9.55
N SER A 99 -9.23 -21.31 9.71
CA SER A 99 -8.25 -22.11 10.47
C SER A 99 -8.73 -22.41 11.88
N ALA A 100 -9.27 -21.41 12.58
CA ALA A 100 -9.78 -21.58 13.94
C ALA A 100 -10.98 -22.52 14.00
N VAL A 101 -11.88 -22.47 13.01
CA VAL A 101 -13.02 -23.39 12.90
C VAL A 101 -12.56 -24.83 12.62
N GLU A 102 -11.57 -25.02 11.76
CA GLU A 102 -10.98 -26.33 11.47
C GLU A 102 -10.32 -26.92 12.71
N GLU A 103 -9.52 -26.12 13.43
CA GLU A 103 -8.91 -26.51 14.70
C GLU A 103 -9.97 -26.92 15.73
N TYR A 104 -11.01 -26.11 15.93
CA TYR A 104 -12.13 -26.42 16.82
C TYR A 104 -12.78 -27.76 16.44
N ASN A 105 -13.18 -27.93 15.18
CA ASN A 105 -13.86 -29.15 14.72
C ASN A 105 -12.97 -30.39 14.83
N SER A 106 -11.65 -30.25 14.74
CA SER A 106 -10.70 -31.36 14.91
C SER A 106 -10.51 -31.75 16.38
N ALA A 107 -10.62 -30.80 17.31
CA ALA A 107 -10.43 -31.03 18.73
C ALA A 107 -11.66 -31.69 19.41
N PHE A 108 -12.86 -31.51 18.84
CA PHE A 108 -14.13 -31.99 19.40
C PHE A 108 -14.82 -33.07 18.54
N LYS A 109 -14.09 -33.67 17.60
CA LYS A 109 -14.50 -34.88 16.88
C LYS A 109 -14.01 -36.14 17.58
#